data_AF-A0A182SS26-F1
#
_entry.id   AF-A0A182SS26-F1
#
_cell.length_a   1.000
_cell.length_b   1.000
_cell.length_c   1.000
_cell.angle_alpha   90.00
_cell.angle_beta   90.00
_cell.angle_gamma   90.00
#
_symmetry.space_group_name_H-M   'P 1'
#
loop_
_entity.id
_entity.type
_entity.pdbx_description
1 polymer ?
#
loop_
_entity_poly.entity_id
_entity_poly.type
_entity_poly.pdbx_seq_one_letter_code
_entity_poly.pdbx_strand_id
1 'polypeptide(L)'
;MQQRVECTTVEHVQDLKTILDTLNWLAAYTLEQTYRRAQGLLQQGVHRFDVRNSTQIFYAKDLAIVFGERTMFNAFCEFIKTMDLAPERTYLTRLAELYGTTLLLKHMPTLQSEGYFNAEAFRLVQEAILQLLPIVKQDAVAMIDALAPPDFILNSPLGAADGNVYERMEAEIMAGQDVTGRASWWHEIIPTVGSSKL
;
A
#
# COMPACT_ATOMS: atom_id res chain seq x y z
N MET A 1 -26.36 8.86 -5.95
CA MET A 1 -25.21 9.25 -5.10
C MET A 1 -24.52 10.50 -5.63
N GLN A 2 -25.21 11.65 -5.68
CA GLN A 2 -24.57 12.93 -6.01
C GLN A 2 -24.15 13.60 -4.72
N GLN A 3 -23.07 13.11 -4.11
CA GLN A 3 -22.40 13.80 -3.03
C GLN A 3 -21.10 14.32 -3.63
N ARG A 4 -20.97 15.65 -3.70
CA ARG A 4 -19.75 16.33 -4.15
C ARG A 4 -19.06 16.85 -2.91
N VAL A 5 -17.76 16.66 -2.83
CA VAL A 5 -16.93 17.21 -1.77
C VAL A 5 -16.01 18.24 -2.41
N GLU A 6 -16.23 19.50 -2.06
CA GLU A 6 -15.33 20.58 -2.46
C GLU A 6 -14.15 20.61 -1.49
N CYS A 7 -13.03 20.03 -1.91
CA CYS A 7 -11.79 20.12 -1.16
C CYS A 7 -11.11 21.46 -1.44
N THR A 8 -10.96 22.28 -0.41
CA THR A 8 -10.36 23.62 -0.51
C THR A 8 -9.06 23.75 0.28
N THR A 9 -8.82 22.88 1.27
CA THR A 9 -7.64 22.94 2.13
C THR A 9 -6.97 21.58 2.31
N VAL A 10 -5.70 21.60 2.70
CA VAL A 10 -4.90 20.40 3.02
C VAL A 10 -5.47 19.69 4.24
N GLU A 11 -5.90 20.45 5.24
CA GLU A 11 -6.48 19.94 6.48
C GLU A 11 -7.75 19.13 6.21
N HIS A 12 -8.53 19.53 5.21
CA HIS A 12 -9.76 18.84 4.86
C HIS A 12 -9.49 17.45 4.26
N VAL A 13 -8.48 17.31 3.39
CA VAL A 13 -8.17 16.04 2.71
C VAL A 13 -7.39 15.06 3.59
N GLN A 14 -6.70 15.55 4.62
CA GLN A 14 -6.02 14.70 5.61
C GLN A 14 -6.94 14.27 6.77
N ASP A 15 -8.07 14.94 6.98
CA ASP A 15 -8.99 14.60 8.06
C ASP A 15 -9.52 13.16 7.94
N LEU A 16 -9.39 12.39 9.04
CA LEU A 16 -9.73 10.97 9.07
C LEU A 16 -11.21 10.71 8.75
N LYS A 17 -12.10 11.63 9.15
CA LYS A 17 -13.54 11.52 8.87
C LYS A 17 -13.81 11.74 7.38
N THR A 18 -13.22 12.77 6.78
CA THR A 18 -13.30 13.03 5.33
C THR A 18 -12.77 11.85 4.50
N ILE A 19 -11.63 11.29 4.89
CA ILE A 19 -11.04 10.12 4.21
C ILE A 19 -12.00 8.93 4.31
N LEU A 20 -12.49 8.61 5.51
CA LEU A 20 -13.40 7.48 5.71
C LEU A 20 -14.71 7.66 4.94
N ASP A 21 -15.28 8.86 4.93
CA ASP A 21 -16.49 9.17 4.17
C ASP A 21 -16.26 8.99 2.66
N THR A 22 -15.09 9.39 2.17
CA THR A 22 -14.68 9.18 0.77
C THR A 22 -14.54 7.70 0.43
N LEU A 23 -13.92 6.91 1.30
CA LEU A 23 -13.81 5.46 1.11
C LEU A 23 -15.17 4.76 1.21
N ASN A 24 -16.08 5.23 2.06
CA ASN A 24 -17.47 4.74 2.12
C ASN A 24 -18.20 5.02 0.80
N TRP A 25 -18.07 6.25 0.28
CA TRP A 25 -18.66 6.61 -1.01
C TRP A 25 -18.09 5.75 -2.13
N LEU A 26 -16.76 5.57 -2.19
CA LEU A 26 -16.10 4.79 -3.23
C LEU A 26 -16.50 3.30 -3.18
N ALA A 27 -16.62 2.72 -1.99
CA ALA A 27 -17.09 1.35 -1.82
C ALA A 27 -18.54 1.18 -2.31
N ALA A 28 -19.42 2.11 -1.96
CA ALA A 28 -20.81 2.09 -2.42
C ALA A 28 -20.92 2.32 -3.93
N TYR A 29 -20.12 3.23 -4.49
CA TYR A 29 -20.06 3.50 -5.93
C TYR A 29 -19.60 2.25 -6.70
N THR A 30 -18.46 1.65 -6.32
CA THR A 30 -17.93 0.45 -6.98
C THR A 30 -18.86 -0.75 -6.84
N LEU A 31 -19.58 -0.87 -5.71
CA LEU A 31 -20.63 -1.88 -5.52
C LEU A 31 -21.77 -1.69 -6.53
N GLU A 32 -22.26 -0.46 -6.68
CA GLU A 32 -23.31 -0.14 -7.62
C GLU A 32 -22.89 -0.42 -9.07
N GLN A 33 -21.67 -0.04 -9.48
CA GLN A 33 -21.16 -0.33 -10.83
C GLN A 33 -21.04 -1.83 -11.08
N THR A 34 -20.53 -2.59 -10.10
CA THR A 34 -20.41 -4.04 -10.18
C THR A 34 -21.77 -4.71 -10.29
N TYR A 35 -22.74 -4.25 -9.50
CA TYR A 35 -24.12 -4.75 -9.56
C TYR A 35 -24.77 -4.48 -10.91
N ARG A 36 -24.67 -3.23 -11.42
CA ARG A 36 -25.23 -2.84 -12.73
C ARG A 36 -24.62 -3.67 -13.86
N ARG A 37 -23.30 -3.93 -13.83
CA ARG A 37 -22.63 -4.80 -14.80
C ARG A 37 -23.19 -6.23 -14.77
N ALA A 38 -23.28 -6.83 -13.59
CA ALA A 38 -23.83 -8.18 -13.44
C ALA A 38 -25.30 -8.25 -13.90
N GLN A 39 -26.11 -7.26 -13.52
CA GLN A 39 -27.52 -7.19 -13.90
C GLN A 39 -27.70 -7.05 -15.42
N GLY A 40 -26.88 -6.23 -16.08
CA GLY A 40 -26.91 -6.08 -17.53
C GLY A 40 -26.61 -7.39 -18.26
N LEU A 41 -25.63 -8.17 -17.79
CA LEU A 41 -25.31 -9.48 -18.38
C LEU A 41 -26.43 -10.52 -18.14
N LEU A 42 -27.06 -10.49 -16.96
CA LEU A 42 -28.22 -11.36 -16.67
C LEU A 42 -29.41 -11.04 -17.58
N GLN A 43 -29.67 -9.76 -17.84
CA GLN A 43 -30.74 -9.33 -18.76
C GLN A 43 -30.48 -9.74 -20.21
N GLN A 44 -29.21 -9.92 -20.60
CA GLN A 44 -28.82 -10.46 -21.91
C GLN A 44 -28.98 -11.99 -22.01
N GLY A 45 -29.45 -12.65 -20.95
CA GLY A 45 -29.65 -14.12 -20.93
C GLY A 45 -28.37 -14.93 -20.72
N VAL A 46 -27.26 -14.28 -20.35
CA VAL A 46 -25.99 -14.97 -20.05
C VAL A 46 -26.18 -15.87 -18.82
N HIS A 47 -25.65 -17.09 -18.89
CA HIS A 47 -25.72 -18.03 -17.78
C HIS A 47 -24.98 -17.49 -16.55
N ARG A 48 -25.52 -17.77 -15.34
CA ARG A 48 -25.03 -17.15 -14.08
C ARG A 48 -23.54 -17.35 -13.82
N PHE A 49 -22.99 -18.49 -14.23
CA PHE A 49 -21.55 -18.77 -14.10
C PHE A 49 -20.72 -17.79 -14.95
N ASP A 50 -21.11 -17.59 -16.21
CA ASP A 50 -20.41 -16.71 -17.14
C ASP A 50 -20.59 -15.23 -16.79
N VAL A 51 -21.74 -14.86 -16.20
CA VAL A 51 -21.95 -13.52 -15.63
C VAL A 51 -20.91 -13.22 -14.55
N ARG A 52 -20.69 -14.15 -13.62
CA ARG A 52 -19.71 -13.97 -12.54
C ARG A 52 -18.32 -13.78 -13.11
N ASN A 53 -17.90 -14.65 -14.03
CA ASN A 53 -16.59 -14.57 -14.67
C ASN A 53 -16.41 -13.23 -15.41
N SER A 54 -17.40 -12.83 -16.22
CA SER A 54 -17.39 -11.60 -17.02
C SER A 54 -17.55 -10.30 -16.21
N THR A 55 -17.84 -10.40 -14.91
CA THR A 55 -17.93 -9.27 -13.96
C THR A 55 -16.70 -9.19 -13.05
N GLN A 56 -15.71 -10.08 -13.17
CA GLN A 56 -14.56 -10.04 -12.25
C GLN A 56 -13.63 -8.85 -12.51
N ILE A 57 -13.11 -8.76 -13.74
CA ILE A 57 -12.10 -7.76 -14.11
C ILE A 57 -12.74 -6.36 -14.17
N PHE A 58 -12.09 -5.37 -13.57
CA PHE A 58 -12.53 -3.96 -13.45
C PHE A 58 -13.78 -3.69 -12.61
N TYR A 59 -14.41 -4.73 -12.05
CA TYR A 59 -15.59 -4.58 -11.20
C TYR A 59 -15.41 -5.33 -9.89
N ALA A 60 -15.75 -6.62 -9.82
CA ALA A 60 -15.76 -7.35 -8.54
C ALA A 60 -14.39 -7.39 -7.85
N LYS A 61 -13.29 -7.47 -8.62
CA LYS A 61 -11.92 -7.38 -8.07
C LYS A 61 -11.68 -6.01 -7.43
N ASP A 62 -12.00 -4.93 -8.13
CA ASP A 62 -11.70 -3.57 -7.68
C ASP A 62 -12.60 -3.18 -6.50
N LEU A 63 -13.88 -3.60 -6.53
CA LEU A 63 -14.78 -3.53 -5.38
C LEU A 63 -14.19 -4.24 -4.15
N ALA A 64 -13.67 -5.46 -4.31
CA ALA A 64 -13.10 -6.20 -3.19
C ALA A 64 -11.87 -5.47 -2.59
N ILE A 65 -11.02 -4.88 -3.44
CA ILE A 65 -9.87 -4.08 -3.00
C ILE A 65 -10.34 -2.84 -2.23
N VAL A 66 -11.23 -2.04 -2.82
CA VAL A 66 -11.75 -0.81 -2.19
C VAL A 66 -12.43 -1.12 -0.86
N PHE A 67 -13.24 -2.18 -0.81
CA PHE A 67 -13.90 -2.61 0.42
C PHE A 67 -12.90 -3.03 1.50
N GLY A 68 -11.84 -3.77 1.12
CA GLY A 68 -10.77 -4.17 2.03
C GLY A 68 -10.01 -2.98 2.61
N GLU A 69 -9.63 -2.04 1.76
CA GLU A 69 -8.93 -0.80 2.16
C GLU A 69 -9.79 0.06 3.08
N ARG A 70 -11.06 0.27 2.72
CA ARG A 70 -12.05 0.95 3.57
C ARG A 70 -12.19 0.28 4.93
N THR A 71 -12.25 -1.05 4.95
CA THR A 71 -12.44 -1.81 6.19
C THR A 71 -11.21 -1.70 7.09
N MET A 72 -10.02 -1.83 6.52
CA MET A 72 -8.75 -1.67 7.22
C MET A 72 -8.60 -0.24 7.79
N PHE A 73 -8.89 0.78 6.97
CA PHE A 73 -8.83 2.16 7.41
C PHE A 73 -9.83 2.46 8.54
N ASN A 74 -11.06 1.97 8.42
CA ASN A 74 -12.06 2.10 9.48
C ASN A 74 -11.60 1.43 10.79
N ALA A 75 -11.05 0.21 10.71
CA ALA A 75 -10.53 -0.48 11.89
C ALA A 75 -9.39 0.31 12.56
N PHE A 76 -8.51 0.92 11.76
CA PHE A 76 -7.44 1.77 12.27
C PHE A 76 -8.00 3.01 12.98
N CYS A 77 -8.96 3.70 12.38
CA CYS A 77 -9.64 4.84 13.00
C CYS A 77 -10.35 4.46 14.31
N GLU A 78 -11.04 3.32 14.36
CA GLU A 78 -11.68 2.83 15.59
C GLU A 78 -10.65 2.50 16.67
N PHE A 79 -9.53 1.87 16.30
CA PHE A 79 -8.45 1.59 17.24
C PHE A 79 -7.88 2.87 17.88
N ILE A 80 -7.60 3.91 17.07
CA ILE A 80 -7.11 5.21 17.56
C ILE A 80 -8.09 5.83 18.58
N LYS A 81 -9.40 5.66 18.39
CA LYS A 81 -10.42 6.17 19.34
C LYS A 81 -10.38 5.48 20.69
N THR A 82 -9.92 4.23 20.75
CA THR A 82 -9.79 3.49 22.02
C THR A 82 -8.55 3.87 22.83
N MET A 83 -7.63 4.65 22.25
CA MET A 83 -6.38 5.04 22.89
C MET A 83 -6.55 6.31 23.74
N ASP A 84 -5.85 6.34 24.87
CA ASP A 84 -5.70 7.54 25.68
C ASP A 84 -4.92 8.64 24.93
N LEU A 85 -5.04 9.88 25.41
CA LEU A 85 -4.30 11.03 24.86
C LEU A 85 -2.81 10.91 25.24
N ALA A 86 -2.06 10.19 24.41
CA ALA A 86 -0.63 9.92 24.59
C ALA A 86 0.15 10.20 23.27
N PRO A 87 1.49 10.32 23.33
CA PRO A 87 2.33 10.53 22.15
C PRO A 87 2.12 9.46 21.06
N GLU A 88 1.93 8.21 21.44
CA GLU A 88 1.70 7.08 20.54
C GLU A 88 0.40 7.24 19.76
N ARG A 89 -0.67 7.71 20.42
CA ARG A 89 -1.93 8.02 19.75
C ARG A 89 -1.73 9.14 18.73
N THR A 90 -0.94 10.14 19.06
CA THR A 90 -0.65 11.27 18.16
C THR A 90 0.10 10.78 16.92
N TYR A 91 1.16 9.99 17.11
CA TYR A 91 1.91 9.39 16.02
C TYR A 91 1.03 8.50 15.13
N LEU A 92 0.26 7.59 15.71
CA LEU A 92 -0.64 6.70 14.97
C LEU A 92 -1.74 7.46 14.23
N THR A 93 -2.19 8.60 14.77
CA THR A 93 -3.10 9.50 14.07
C THR A 93 -2.43 10.07 12.81
N ARG A 94 -1.20 10.59 12.91
CA ARG A 94 -0.45 11.08 11.74
C ARG A 94 -0.16 9.99 10.71
N LEU A 95 0.14 8.78 11.18
CA LEU A 95 0.32 7.62 10.31
C LEU A 95 -0.97 7.22 9.60
N ALA A 96 -2.12 7.29 10.28
CA ALA A 96 -3.43 7.05 9.67
C ALA A 96 -3.78 8.13 8.64
N GLU A 97 -3.51 9.41 8.92
CA GLU A 97 -3.68 10.50 7.95
C GLU A 97 -2.82 10.27 6.69
N LEU A 98 -1.55 9.87 6.87
CA LEU A 98 -0.66 9.55 5.76
C LEU A 98 -1.15 8.34 4.95
N TYR A 99 -1.50 7.24 5.62
CA TYR A 99 -2.05 6.06 4.94
C TYR A 99 -3.34 6.40 4.20
N GLY A 100 -4.28 7.09 4.84
CA GLY A 100 -5.55 7.49 4.26
C GLY A 100 -5.40 8.41 3.05
N THR A 101 -4.52 9.41 3.11
CA THR A 101 -4.23 10.29 1.96
C THR A 101 -3.57 9.53 0.80
N THR A 102 -2.74 8.52 1.06
CA THR A 102 -2.22 7.65 -0.02
C THR A 102 -3.32 6.81 -0.67
N LEU A 103 -4.34 6.37 0.08
CA LEU A 103 -5.52 5.71 -0.49
C LEU A 103 -6.34 6.66 -1.37
N LEU A 104 -6.52 7.92 -0.93
CA LEU A 104 -7.18 8.94 -1.75
C LEU A 104 -6.42 9.17 -3.06
N LEU A 105 -5.09 9.29 -3.00
CA LEU A 105 -4.25 9.46 -4.19
C LEU A 105 -4.39 8.28 -5.15
N LYS A 106 -4.38 7.05 -4.62
CA LYS A 106 -4.53 5.82 -5.40
C LYS A 106 -5.83 5.79 -6.19
N HIS A 107 -6.93 6.23 -5.58
CA HIS A 107 -8.27 6.22 -6.20
C HIS A 107 -8.68 7.54 -6.84
N MET A 108 -7.77 8.51 -6.90
CA MET A 108 -8.04 9.84 -7.46
C MET A 108 -8.64 9.79 -8.89
N PRO A 109 -8.17 8.91 -9.81
CA PRO A 109 -8.75 8.87 -11.16
C PRO A 109 -10.26 8.66 -11.15
N THR A 110 -10.77 7.74 -10.33
CA THR A 110 -12.21 7.49 -10.18
C THR A 110 -12.91 8.62 -9.44
N LEU A 111 -12.30 9.13 -8.36
CA LEU A 111 -12.90 10.20 -7.55
C LEU A 111 -13.10 11.49 -8.36
N GLN A 112 -12.18 11.80 -9.27
CA GLN A 112 -12.28 12.96 -10.15
C GLN A 112 -13.14 12.69 -11.39
N SER A 113 -13.07 11.50 -12.01
CA SER A 113 -13.89 11.19 -13.19
C SER A 113 -15.39 11.24 -12.88
N GLU A 114 -15.76 10.82 -11.68
CA GLU A 114 -17.15 10.84 -11.21
C GLU A 114 -17.56 12.17 -10.57
N GLY A 115 -16.63 13.13 -10.48
CA GLY A 115 -16.87 14.45 -9.91
C GLY A 115 -17.17 14.45 -8.41
N TYR A 116 -16.74 13.40 -7.68
CA TYR A 116 -16.80 13.40 -6.21
C TYR A 116 -15.85 14.45 -5.65
N PHE A 117 -14.62 14.50 -6.18
CA PHE A 117 -13.64 15.54 -5.90
C PHE A 117 -13.49 16.54 -7.05
N ASN A 118 -13.18 17.78 -6.68
CA ASN A 118 -12.76 18.82 -7.61
C ASN A 118 -11.34 18.57 -8.14
N ALA A 119 -10.97 19.27 -9.21
CA ALA A 119 -9.63 19.16 -9.81
C ALA A 119 -8.50 19.50 -8.82
N GLU A 120 -8.77 20.42 -7.90
CA GLU A 120 -7.81 20.90 -6.90
C GLU A 120 -7.45 19.84 -5.85
N ALA A 121 -8.36 18.90 -5.57
CA ALA A 121 -8.15 17.86 -4.55
C ALA A 121 -6.89 17.04 -4.78
N PHE A 122 -6.53 16.77 -6.04
CA PHE A 122 -5.31 16.01 -6.36
C PHE A 122 -4.05 16.72 -5.85
N ARG A 123 -3.93 18.03 -6.11
CA ARG A 123 -2.80 18.83 -5.62
C ARG A 123 -2.79 18.90 -4.10
N LEU A 124 -3.96 19.07 -3.48
CA LEU A 124 -4.10 19.12 -2.01
C LEU A 124 -3.68 17.80 -1.36
N VAL A 125 -4.07 16.65 -1.93
CA VAL A 125 -3.68 15.33 -1.42
C VAL A 125 -2.17 15.10 -1.55
N GLN A 126 -1.56 15.50 -2.67
CA GLN A 126 -0.10 15.43 -2.83
C GLN A 126 0.62 16.29 -1.79
N GLU A 127 0.14 17.52 -1.57
CA GLU A 127 0.68 18.42 -0.56
C GLU A 127 0.54 17.85 0.85
N ALA A 128 -0.62 17.27 1.19
CA ALA A 128 -0.85 16.60 2.48
C ALA A 128 0.18 15.49 2.73
N ILE A 129 0.42 14.63 1.73
CA ILE A 129 1.43 13.56 1.84
C ILE A 129 2.83 14.16 2.09
N LEU A 130 3.21 15.19 1.34
CA LEU A 130 4.52 15.85 1.52
C LEU A 130 4.69 16.47 2.91
N GLN A 131 3.62 17.02 3.49
CA GLN A 131 3.64 17.59 4.84
C GLN A 131 3.66 16.50 5.92
N LEU A 132 3.00 15.37 5.71
CA LEU A 132 2.93 14.27 6.68
C LEU A 132 4.20 13.41 6.71
N LEU A 133 4.89 13.25 5.58
CA LEU A 133 6.13 12.46 5.48
C LEU A 133 7.21 12.83 6.52
N PRO A 134 7.64 14.11 6.67
CA PRO A 134 8.64 14.47 7.66
C PRO A 134 8.16 14.26 9.10
N ILE A 135 6.85 14.43 9.37
CA ILE A 135 6.25 14.23 10.69
C ILE A 135 6.33 12.75 11.08
N VAL A 136 5.86 11.85 10.21
CA VAL A 136 5.88 10.40 10.46
C VAL A 136 7.32 9.88 10.49
N LYS A 137 8.21 10.42 9.66
CA LYS A 137 9.62 10.01 9.62
C LYS A 137 10.33 10.21 10.96
N GLN A 138 9.97 11.23 11.74
CA GLN A 138 10.68 11.60 12.97
C GLN A 138 10.77 10.44 13.97
N ASP A 139 9.67 9.72 14.18
CA ASP A 139 9.59 8.64 15.18
C ASP A 139 9.50 7.24 14.55
N ALA A 140 9.67 7.14 13.22
CA ALA A 140 9.48 5.89 12.47
C ALA A 140 10.38 4.75 12.99
N VAL A 141 11.65 5.04 13.32
CA VAL A 141 12.58 4.03 13.84
C VAL A 141 12.12 3.52 15.19
N ALA A 142 11.81 4.41 16.15
CA ALA A 142 11.34 4.02 17.48
C ALA A 142 10.06 3.18 17.43
N MET A 143 9.16 3.50 16.50
CA MET A 143 7.90 2.77 16.33
C MET A 143 8.10 1.39 15.69
N ILE A 144 9.06 1.26 14.76
CA ILE A 144 9.47 -0.04 14.22
C ILE A 144 10.16 -0.87 15.30
N ASP A 145 11.06 -0.28 16.07
CA ASP A 145 11.78 -0.95 17.17
C ASP A 145 10.82 -1.49 18.23
N ALA A 146 9.73 -0.77 18.53
CA ALA A 146 8.69 -1.23 19.45
C ALA A 146 7.93 -2.48 18.95
N LEU A 147 7.90 -2.70 17.63
CA LEU A 147 7.26 -3.86 16.99
C LEU A 147 8.28 -4.96 16.61
N ALA A 148 9.56 -4.61 16.50
CA ALA A 148 10.58 -5.47 15.92
C ALA A 148 10.75 -6.76 16.74
N PRO A 149 10.70 -7.94 16.09
CA PRO A 149 11.08 -9.16 16.76
C PRO A 149 12.60 -9.17 17.01
N PRO A 150 13.11 -10.02 17.92
CA PRO A 150 14.55 -10.20 18.11
C PRO A 150 15.29 -10.51 16.79
N ASP A 151 16.55 -10.06 16.68
CA ASP A 151 17.39 -10.21 15.47
C ASP A 151 17.43 -11.65 14.92
N PHE A 152 17.41 -12.67 15.78
CA PHE A 152 17.44 -14.07 15.35
C PHE A 152 16.15 -14.51 14.63
N ILE A 153 15.01 -13.89 14.95
CA ILE A 153 13.74 -14.11 14.25
C ILE A 153 13.72 -13.29 12.97
N LEU A 154 14.20 -12.04 13.04
CA LEU A 154 14.27 -11.14 11.89
C LEU A 154 15.17 -11.69 10.78
N ASN A 155 16.27 -12.36 11.18
CA ASN A 155 17.21 -13.06 10.31
C ASN A 155 17.64 -12.22 9.09
N SER A 156 17.95 -10.95 9.33
CA SER A 156 18.28 -9.98 8.30
C SER A 156 19.46 -9.11 8.74
N PRO A 157 20.61 -9.15 8.05
CA PRO A 157 21.75 -8.28 8.37
C PRO A 157 21.44 -6.80 8.12
N LEU A 158 20.53 -6.48 7.18
CA LEU A 158 20.07 -5.11 6.90
C LEU A 158 19.17 -4.54 8.00
N GLY A 159 18.44 -5.41 8.71
CA GLY A 159 17.45 -5.03 9.72
C GLY A 159 17.96 -5.15 11.15
N ALA A 160 19.25 -5.41 11.35
CA ALA A 160 19.81 -5.65 12.68
C ALA A 160 19.65 -4.44 13.61
N ALA A 161 19.27 -4.71 14.86
CA ALA A 161 18.98 -3.67 15.85
C ALA A 161 20.18 -2.79 16.25
N ASP A 162 21.42 -3.27 16.03
CA ASP A 162 22.63 -2.50 16.31
C ASP A 162 23.00 -1.47 15.21
N GLY A 163 22.28 -1.48 14.09
CA GLY A 163 22.54 -0.61 12.94
C GLY A 163 23.86 -0.87 12.23
N ASN A 164 24.60 -1.92 12.57
CA ASN A 164 25.91 -2.23 11.99
C ASN A 164 25.76 -3.06 10.71
N VAL A 165 25.07 -2.45 9.74
CA VAL A 165 24.60 -3.12 8.53
C VAL A 165 25.74 -3.71 7.70
N TYR A 166 26.80 -2.94 7.46
CA TYR A 166 27.87 -3.35 6.56
C TYR A 166 28.68 -4.53 7.10
N GLU A 167 29.07 -4.48 8.38
CA GLU A 167 29.83 -5.58 9.00
C GLU A 167 29.00 -6.86 9.09
N ARG A 168 27.69 -6.75 9.38
CA ARG A 168 26.78 -7.90 9.39
C ARG A 168 26.56 -8.50 8.01
N MET A 169 26.40 -7.67 6.98
CA MET A 169 26.29 -8.13 5.61
C MET A 169 27.57 -8.85 5.16
N GLU A 170 28.73 -8.26 5.46
CA GLU A 170 30.02 -8.88 5.15
C GLU A 170 30.16 -10.23 5.87
N ALA A 171 29.86 -10.29 7.16
CA ALA A 171 29.92 -11.53 7.93
C ALA A 171 28.99 -12.62 7.36
N GLU A 172 27.76 -12.27 6.99
CA GLU A 172 26.80 -13.20 6.40
C GLU A 172 27.27 -13.71 5.03
N ILE A 173 27.77 -12.81 4.18
CA ILE A 173 28.32 -13.18 2.87
C ILE A 173 29.52 -14.11 3.07
N MET A 174 30.44 -13.79 3.97
CA MET A 174 31.66 -14.57 4.19
C MET A 174 31.42 -15.91 4.90
N ALA A 175 30.30 -16.06 5.61
CA ALA A 175 29.86 -17.33 6.18
C ALA A 175 29.36 -18.33 5.13
N GLY A 176 29.02 -17.86 3.92
CA GLY A 176 28.62 -18.71 2.80
C GLY A 176 29.74 -19.65 2.31
N GLN A 177 29.36 -20.80 1.76
CA GLN A 177 30.31 -21.72 1.15
C GLN A 177 30.80 -21.19 -0.21
N ASP A 178 32.08 -21.41 -0.50
CA ASP A 178 32.73 -21.09 -1.78
C ASP A 178 32.67 -19.62 -2.22
N VAL A 179 32.57 -18.68 -1.27
CA VAL A 179 32.38 -17.25 -1.54
C VAL A 179 33.64 -16.55 -2.06
N THR A 180 34.82 -16.89 -1.52
CA THR A 180 36.10 -16.23 -1.85
C THR A 180 36.93 -16.98 -2.91
N GLY A 181 36.31 -17.95 -3.58
CA GLY A 181 36.98 -18.86 -4.53
C GLY A 181 36.41 -18.82 -5.95
N ARG A 182 36.93 -19.69 -6.82
CA ARG A 182 36.30 -19.94 -8.12
C ARG A 182 35.10 -20.84 -7.91
N ALA A 183 33.98 -20.51 -8.55
CA ALA A 183 32.82 -21.39 -8.55
C ALA A 183 33.20 -22.79 -9.07
N SER A 184 32.62 -23.85 -8.51
CA SER A 184 32.96 -25.24 -8.86
C SER A 184 32.85 -25.54 -10.37
N TRP A 185 31.95 -24.86 -11.07
CA TRP A 185 31.69 -24.97 -12.50
C TRP A 185 32.54 -24.03 -13.38
N TRP A 186 33.52 -23.29 -12.83
CA TRP A 186 34.32 -22.32 -13.59
C TRP A 186 35.02 -22.93 -14.82
N HIS A 187 35.33 -24.22 -14.79
CA HIS A 187 35.93 -24.94 -15.90
C HIS A 187 34.99 -25.11 -17.10
N GLU A 188 33.67 -25.13 -16.89
CA GLU A 188 32.66 -25.38 -17.94
C GLU A 188 32.48 -24.19 -18.89
N ILE A 189 32.80 -22.98 -18.41
CA ILE A 189 32.66 -21.73 -19.17
C ILE A 189 33.97 -21.31 -19.86
N ILE A 190 35.09 -21.98 -19.56
CA ILE A 190 36.34 -21.71 -20.25
C ILE A 190 36.38 -22.56 -21.52
N PRO A 191 36.62 -21.94 -22.70
CA PRO A 191 36.80 -22.70 -23.93
C PRO A 191 37.95 -23.69 -23.75
N THR A 192 37.71 -24.98 -23.99
CA THR A 192 38.78 -25.98 -24.00
C THR A 192 39.87 -25.52 -24.98
N VAL A 193 41.06 -25.27 -24.45
CA VAL A 193 42.26 -24.95 -25.23
C VAL A 193 42.47 -26.07 -26.24
N GLY A 194 42.08 -25.83 -27.49
CA GLY A 194 42.07 -26.84 -28.55
C GLY A 194 41.02 -26.64 -29.64
N SER A 195 39.92 -25.92 -29.38
CA SER A 195 38.97 -25.54 -30.45
C SER A 195 39.37 -24.20 -31.08
N SER A 196 40.60 -24.12 -31.57
CA SER A 196 40.94 -23.14 -32.61
C SER A 196 40.26 -23.62 -33.89
N LYS A 197 39.11 -23.02 -34.23
CA LYS A 197 38.57 -23.12 -35.59
C LYS A 197 39.28 -22.08 -36.44
N LEU A 198 40.47 -22.45 -36.92
CA LEU A 198 41.04 -21.96 -38.17
C LEU A 198 41.33 -23.17 -39.04
#